data_AF-A0A7C3GYG5-F1
#
_entry.id   AF-A0A7C3GYG5-F1
#
_cell.length_a   1.000
_cell.length_b   1.000
_cell.length_c   1.000
_cell.angle_alpha   90.00
_cell.angle_beta   90.00
_cell.angle_gamma   90.00
#
_symmetry.space_group_name_H-M   'P 1'
#
loop_
_entity.id
_entity.type
_entity.pdbx_description
1 polymer ?
#
loop_
_entity_poly.entity_id
_entity_poly.type
_entity_poly.pdbx_seq_one_letter_code
_entity_poly.pdbx_strand_id
1 'polypeptide(L)'
;AMASQPLIWMQRAPMEFNEVASMAMELLVAPYLTKEKGGLFTSAEAARHRIGHLEKIILFMPYMAVVDSFQHWLYTHIDAAKEAAARDAKWDELWQRFMPQIDWQGYEQIRSGGWHRKLHIFRYPFYYIEYGMAQIGALQLWRNSLDDHAQALADYRHALSLGGTKDLAALFAAAGAEFRFDTPFISELVNLIEATIDELQTE
;
A
#
# COMPACT_ATOMS: atom_id res chain seq x y z
N ALA A 1 -16.02 20.25 3.84
CA ALA A 1 -16.59 19.04 4.46
C ALA A 1 -15.71 18.57 5.64
N MET A 2 -14.45 18.16 5.41
CA MET A 2 -13.55 17.83 6.53
C MET A 2 -13.07 19.08 7.31
N ALA A 3 -12.67 20.15 6.62
CA ALA A 3 -12.24 21.42 7.24
C ALA A 3 -13.36 22.17 8.01
N SER A 4 -14.62 21.74 7.84
CA SER A 4 -15.78 22.32 8.53
C SER A 4 -16.16 21.56 9.81
N GLN A 5 -15.41 20.53 10.20
CA GLN A 5 -15.64 19.81 11.45
C GLN A 5 -15.34 20.70 12.67
N PRO A 6 -16.15 20.64 13.74
CA PRO A 6 -16.07 21.57 14.87
C PRO A 6 -14.82 21.39 15.74
N LEU A 7 -14.20 20.21 15.68
CA LEU A 7 -13.07 19.82 16.51
C LEU A 7 -11.85 19.51 15.65
N ILE A 8 -10.68 20.03 16.04
CA ILE A 8 -9.45 19.93 15.23
C ILE A 8 -9.02 18.47 14.96
N TRP A 9 -9.24 17.56 15.90
CA TRP A 9 -8.94 16.14 15.73
C TRP A 9 -9.89 15.44 14.74
N MET A 10 -11.11 15.96 14.55
CA MET A 10 -12.04 15.45 13.54
C MET A 10 -11.69 15.92 12.12
N GLN A 11 -10.83 16.93 11.99
CA GLN A 11 -10.35 17.44 10.71
C GLN A 11 -9.20 16.61 10.13
N ARG A 12 -8.81 15.50 10.79
CA ARG A 12 -7.75 14.59 10.36
C ARG A 12 -8.27 13.16 10.41
N ALA A 13 -8.13 12.41 9.33
CA ALA A 13 -8.41 10.97 9.34
C ALA A 13 -7.24 10.19 9.97
N PRO A 14 -7.48 8.94 10.44
CA PRO A 14 -6.41 8.00 10.81
C PRO A 14 -5.37 7.88 9.69
N MET A 15 -4.10 7.65 10.05
CA MET A 15 -3.00 7.66 9.07
C MET A 15 -3.18 6.57 8.02
N GLU A 16 -3.67 5.42 8.44
CA GLU A 16 -4.08 4.27 7.64
C GLU A 16 -5.05 4.67 6.53
N PHE A 17 -6.08 5.46 6.87
CA PHE A 17 -7.08 5.89 5.91
C PHE A 17 -6.58 7.02 5.00
N ASN A 18 -5.63 7.84 5.48
CA ASN A 18 -4.95 8.81 4.62
C ASN A 18 -4.13 8.09 3.53
N GLU A 19 -3.57 6.91 3.82
CA GLU A 19 -2.88 6.10 2.80
C GLU A 19 -3.87 5.37 1.87
N VAL A 20 -5.07 4.97 2.35
CA VAL A 20 -6.13 4.50 1.43
C VAL A 20 -6.45 5.60 0.41
N ALA A 21 -6.50 6.86 0.87
CA ALA A 21 -6.77 7.99 0.01
C ALA A 21 -5.70 8.22 -1.06
N SER A 22 -4.42 8.19 -0.69
CA SER A 22 -3.31 8.37 -1.64
C SER A 22 -3.27 7.23 -2.66
N MET A 23 -3.25 5.98 -2.18
CA MET A 23 -3.08 4.80 -3.04
C MET A 23 -4.29 4.55 -3.95
N ALA A 24 -5.51 4.76 -3.46
CA ALA A 24 -6.70 4.62 -4.29
C ALA A 24 -6.69 5.64 -5.44
N MET A 25 -6.25 6.88 -5.18
CA MET A 25 -6.15 7.90 -6.22
C MET A 25 -5.18 7.48 -7.34
N GLU A 26 -4.06 6.84 -7.02
CA GLU A 26 -3.10 6.34 -8.02
C GLU A 26 -3.74 5.29 -8.96
N LEU A 27 -4.63 4.43 -8.43
CA LEU A 27 -5.36 3.44 -9.21
C LEU A 27 -6.53 4.05 -10.00
N LEU A 28 -7.32 4.91 -9.36
CA LEU A 28 -8.51 5.54 -9.96
C LEU A 28 -8.14 6.52 -11.09
N VAL A 29 -6.98 7.17 -11.03
CA VAL A 29 -6.53 8.09 -12.09
C VAL A 29 -5.91 7.36 -13.29
N ALA A 30 -5.56 6.08 -13.14
CA ALA A 30 -4.85 5.31 -14.16
C ALA A 30 -5.48 5.35 -15.58
N PRO A 31 -6.82 5.30 -15.75
CA PRO A 31 -7.46 5.42 -17.07
C PRO A 31 -7.31 6.81 -17.73
N TYR A 32 -6.92 7.83 -16.97
CA TYR A 32 -6.82 9.22 -17.42
C TYR A 32 -5.39 9.65 -17.74
N LEU A 33 -4.42 8.73 -17.69
CA LEU A 33 -3.01 9.05 -17.89
C LEU A 33 -2.63 9.34 -19.34
N THR A 34 -3.50 9.01 -20.31
CA THR A 34 -3.22 9.23 -21.73
C THR A 34 -3.50 10.68 -22.15
N LYS A 35 -2.80 11.16 -23.19
CA LYS A 35 -2.98 12.51 -23.74
C LYS A 35 -4.41 12.79 -24.18
N GLU A 36 -5.11 11.79 -24.71
CA GLU A 36 -6.52 11.89 -25.14
C GLU A 36 -7.48 12.14 -23.96
N LYS A 37 -7.07 11.77 -22.75
CA LYS A 37 -7.81 11.96 -21.50
C LYS A 37 -7.27 13.12 -20.64
N GLY A 38 -6.31 13.89 -21.17
CA GLY A 38 -5.69 15.04 -20.49
C GLY A 38 -4.42 14.71 -19.70
N GLY A 39 -3.90 13.48 -19.79
CA GLY A 39 -2.63 13.07 -19.21
C GLY A 39 -1.42 13.33 -20.10
N LEU A 40 -0.32 12.63 -19.82
CA LEU A 40 0.99 12.87 -20.46
C LEU A 40 1.46 11.72 -21.35
N PHE A 41 0.88 10.52 -21.19
CA PHE A 41 1.35 9.31 -21.85
C PHE A 41 0.64 9.07 -23.19
N THR A 42 1.33 8.37 -24.09
CA THR A 42 0.66 7.59 -25.14
C THR A 42 -0.04 6.37 -24.52
N SER A 43 -0.95 5.73 -25.25
CA SER A 43 -1.62 4.51 -24.76
C SER A 43 -0.63 3.42 -24.35
N ALA A 44 0.43 3.18 -25.14
CA ALA A 44 1.44 2.17 -24.84
C ALA A 44 2.30 2.52 -23.60
N GLU A 45 2.62 3.81 -23.40
CA GLU A 45 3.31 4.26 -22.19
C GLU A 45 2.41 4.14 -20.96
N ALA A 46 1.12 4.44 -21.09
CA ALA A 46 0.14 4.29 -20.01
C ALA A 46 -0.05 2.82 -19.62
N ALA A 47 -0.18 1.91 -20.60
CA ALA A 47 -0.27 0.47 -20.34
C ALA A 47 0.98 -0.04 -19.61
N ARG A 48 2.18 0.29 -20.09
CA ARG A 48 3.45 -0.06 -19.44
C ARG A 48 3.55 0.49 -18.02
N HIS A 49 3.14 1.76 -17.81
CA HIS A 49 3.14 2.38 -16.49
C HIS A 49 2.18 1.66 -15.54
N ARG A 50 0.97 1.34 -16.00
CA ARG A 50 -0.05 0.63 -15.22
C ARG A 50 0.42 -0.76 -14.83
N ILE A 51 0.99 -1.53 -15.76
CA ILE A 51 1.60 -2.83 -15.47
C ILE A 51 2.65 -2.69 -14.37
N GLY A 52 3.62 -1.77 -14.54
CA GLY A 52 4.67 -1.58 -13.56
C GLY A 52 4.18 -1.07 -12.19
N HIS A 53 3.07 -0.32 -12.15
CA HIS A 53 2.44 0.09 -10.89
C HIS A 53 1.78 -1.12 -10.19
N LEU A 54 1.02 -1.91 -10.93
CA LEU A 54 0.35 -3.11 -10.45
C LEU A 54 1.35 -4.17 -9.95
N GLU A 55 2.44 -4.41 -10.67
CA GLU A 55 3.54 -5.28 -10.22
C GLU A 55 4.18 -4.78 -8.92
N LYS A 56 4.39 -3.47 -8.78
CA LYS A 56 4.94 -2.88 -7.56
C LYS A 56 4.03 -3.11 -6.36
N ILE A 57 2.71 -3.07 -6.54
CA ILE A 57 1.74 -3.37 -5.47
C ILE A 57 1.94 -4.81 -4.97
N ILE A 58 2.06 -5.78 -5.87
CA ILE A 58 2.30 -7.19 -5.52
C ILE A 58 3.63 -7.33 -4.77
N LEU A 59 4.71 -6.75 -5.31
CA LEU A 59 6.05 -6.84 -4.72
C LEU A 59 6.18 -6.05 -3.40
N PHE A 60 5.32 -5.07 -3.18
CA PHE A 60 5.31 -4.27 -1.97
C PHE A 60 4.81 -5.06 -0.76
N MET A 61 3.81 -5.93 -0.91
CA MET A 61 3.23 -6.69 0.20
C MET A 61 4.24 -7.54 0.99
N PRO A 62 5.09 -8.38 0.37
CA PRO A 62 6.13 -9.10 1.10
C PRO A 62 7.19 -8.17 1.66
N TYR A 63 7.53 -7.09 0.95
CA TYR A 63 8.49 -6.10 1.44
C TYR A 63 7.98 -5.36 2.71
N MET A 64 6.69 -5.05 2.76
CA MET A 64 6.03 -4.48 3.92
C MET A 64 6.16 -5.43 5.12
N ALA A 65 5.93 -6.73 4.91
CA ALA A 65 6.07 -7.74 5.95
C ALA A 65 7.52 -7.82 6.51
N VAL A 66 8.55 -7.60 5.67
CA VAL A 66 9.95 -7.49 6.14
C VAL A 66 10.09 -6.33 7.12
N VAL A 67 9.63 -5.13 6.74
CA VAL A 67 9.79 -3.92 7.55
C VAL A 67 9.02 -4.01 8.87
N ASP A 68 7.77 -4.46 8.81
CA ASP A 68 6.91 -4.60 9.98
C ASP A 68 7.46 -5.65 10.96
N SER A 69 7.79 -6.85 10.46
CA SER A 69 8.37 -7.93 11.27
C SER A 69 9.69 -7.50 11.92
N PHE A 70 10.50 -6.71 11.21
CA PHE A 70 11.77 -6.20 11.73
C PHE A 70 11.54 -5.24 12.90
N GLN A 71 10.57 -4.33 12.78
CA GLN A 71 10.21 -3.43 13.88
C GLN A 71 9.64 -4.19 15.07
N HIS A 72 8.75 -5.16 14.85
CA HIS A 72 8.27 -6.04 15.91
C HIS A 72 9.43 -6.71 16.66
N TRP A 73 10.42 -7.26 15.94
CA TRP A 73 11.60 -7.85 16.58
C TRP A 73 12.42 -6.81 17.35
N LEU A 74 12.69 -5.64 16.76
CA LEU A 74 13.46 -4.57 17.41
C LEU A 74 12.89 -4.21 18.79
N TYR A 75 11.57 -4.04 18.87
CA TYR A 75 10.91 -3.58 20.09
C TYR A 75 10.58 -4.70 21.08
N THR A 76 10.60 -5.97 20.65
CA THR A 76 10.36 -7.12 21.53
C THR A 76 11.65 -7.82 22.00
N HIS A 77 12.78 -7.54 21.36
CA HIS A 77 14.10 -8.15 21.64
C HIS A 77 15.17 -7.07 21.90
N ILE A 78 14.85 -6.10 22.76
CA ILE A 78 15.65 -4.88 22.97
C ILE A 78 17.11 -5.20 23.31
N ASP A 79 17.38 -6.23 24.12
CA ASP A 79 18.75 -6.59 24.49
C ASP A 79 19.58 -7.07 23.30
N ALA A 80 19.00 -7.88 22.41
CA ALA A 80 19.65 -8.28 21.17
C ALA A 80 19.78 -7.09 20.20
N ALA A 81 18.76 -6.23 20.13
CA ALA A 81 18.71 -5.10 19.21
C ALA A 81 19.75 -3.99 19.50
N LYS A 82 20.37 -3.98 20.69
CA LYS A 82 21.49 -3.08 21.02
C LYS A 82 22.69 -3.31 20.10
N GLU A 83 22.90 -4.55 19.69
CA GLU A 83 24.01 -4.92 18.80
C GLU A 83 23.67 -4.57 17.34
N ALA A 84 24.54 -3.80 16.68
CA ALA A 84 24.34 -3.42 15.27
C ALA A 84 24.26 -4.66 14.35
N ALA A 85 25.18 -5.61 14.52
CA ALA A 85 25.22 -6.83 13.72
C ALA A 85 23.97 -7.70 13.89
N ALA A 86 23.34 -7.69 15.07
CA ALA A 86 22.10 -8.44 15.30
C ALA A 86 20.92 -7.86 14.52
N ARG A 87 20.87 -6.53 14.36
CA ARG A 87 19.85 -5.85 13.54
C ARG A 87 20.01 -6.20 12.06
N ASP A 88 21.23 -6.12 11.55
CA ASP A 88 21.53 -6.49 10.15
C ASP A 88 21.20 -7.96 9.88
N ALA A 89 21.61 -8.86 10.79
CA ALA A 89 21.31 -10.28 10.67
C ALA A 89 19.80 -10.55 10.69
N LYS A 90 19.04 -9.87 11.55
CA LYS A 90 17.59 -10.05 11.60
C LYS A 90 16.90 -9.51 10.35
N TRP A 91 17.30 -8.35 9.87
CA TRP A 91 16.78 -7.81 8.61
C TRP A 91 17.06 -8.77 7.45
N ASP A 92 18.27 -9.32 7.39
CA ASP A 92 18.68 -10.28 6.37
C ASP A 92 17.86 -11.58 6.40
N GLU A 93 17.64 -12.14 7.61
CA GLU A 93 16.76 -13.30 7.84
C GLU A 93 15.34 -13.04 7.31
N LEU A 94 14.77 -11.88 7.65
CA LEU A 94 13.42 -11.50 7.23
C LEU A 94 13.34 -11.27 5.71
N TRP A 95 14.38 -10.66 5.13
CA TRP A 95 14.45 -10.50 3.68
C TRP A 95 14.44 -11.86 2.98
N GLN A 96 15.27 -12.81 3.42
CA GLN A 96 15.30 -14.15 2.83
C GLN A 96 13.97 -14.89 2.98
N ARG A 97 13.26 -14.68 4.09
CA ARG A 97 11.93 -15.27 4.32
C ARG A 97 10.86 -14.75 3.36
N PHE A 98 10.76 -13.43 3.20
CA PHE A 98 9.65 -12.80 2.48
C PHE A 98 9.96 -12.46 1.03
N MET A 99 11.25 -12.28 0.68
CA MET A 99 11.71 -11.92 -0.67
C MET A 99 12.70 -12.96 -1.25
N PRO A 100 12.45 -14.27 -1.18
CA PRO A 100 13.44 -15.30 -1.52
C PRO A 100 13.82 -15.33 -3.01
N GLN A 101 12.98 -14.81 -3.91
CA GLN A 101 13.19 -14.86 -5.35
C GLN A 101 14.12 -13.75 -5.88
N ILE A 102 14.47 -12.76 -5.06
CA ILE A 102 15.38 -11.69 -5.49
C ILE A 102 16.82 -12.15 -5.27
N ASP A 103 17.57 -12.28 -6.36
CA ASP A 103 18.99 -12.61 -6.31
C ASP A 103 19.81 -11.42 -5.80
N TRP A 104 20.60 -11.68 -4.75
CA TRP A 104 21.53 -10.73 -4.13
C TRP A 104 22.96 -11.27 -4.13
N GLN A 105 23.28 -12.26 -4.98
CA GLN A 105 24.62 -12.83 -5.06
C GLN A 105 25.67 -11.73 -5.26
N GLY A 106 26.63 -11.64 -4.33
CA GLY A 106 27.68 -10.62 -4.33
C GLY A 106 27.27 -9.26 -3.75
N TYR A 107 26.04 -9.12 -3.26
CA TYR A 107 25.49 -7.89 -2.68
C TYR A 107 24.84 -8.12 -1.30
N GLU A 108 25.16 -9.23 -0.63
CA GLU A 108 24.55 -9.66 0.63
C GLU A 108 24.73 -8.61 1.74
N GLN A 109 25.88 -7.95 1.79
CA GLN A 109 26.13 -6.88 2.77
C GLN A 109 25.16 -5.70 2.57
N ILE A 110 24.90 -5.31 1.30
CA ILE A 110 23.97 -4.23 0.98
C ILE A 110 22.54 -4.62 1.38
N ARG A 111 22.16 -5.87 1.13
CA ARG A 111 20.86 -6.41 1.52
C ARG A 111 20.65 -6.34 3.04
N SER A 112 21.64 -6.81 3.82
CA SER A 112 21.58 -6.84 5.29
C SER A 112 21.44 -5.46 5.93
N GLY A 113 22.06 -4.43 5.35
CA GLY A 113 21.89 -3.03 5.75
C GLY A 113 20.65 -2.33 5.18
N GLY A 114 19.77 -3.06 4.48
CA GLY A 114 18.66 -2.51 3.72
C GLY A 114 17.58 -1.77 4.54
N TRP A 115 17.58 -1.95 5.87
CA TRP A 115 16.71 -1.21 6.78
C TRP A 115 17.12 0.26 6.95
N HIS A 116 18.40 0.59 6.78
CA HIS A 116 18.92 1.95 6.94
C HIS A 116 18.29 2.96 5.98
N ARG A 117 17.95 2.52 4.76
CA ARG A 117 17.32 3.38 3.73
C ARG A 117 15.83 3.63 3.99
N LYS A 118 15.26 3.17 5.10
CA LYS A 118 13.83 3.30 5.41
C LYS A 118 13.61 4.28 6.54
N LEU A 119 13.43 5.54 6.14
CA LEU A 119 13.18 6.66 7.05
C LEU A 119 12.07 6.38 8.07
N HIS A 120 11.01 5.68 7.67
CA HIS A 120 9.87 5.35 8.54
C HIS A 120 10.28 4.56 9.79
N ILE A 121 11.24 3.64 9.70
CA ILE A 121 11.75 2.88 10.86
C ILE A 121 12.31 3.84 11.94
N PHE A 122 12.91 4.95 11.51
CA PHE A 122 13.56 5.91 12.42
C PHE A 122 12.63 7.02 12.90
N ARG A 123 11.60 7.37 12.12
CA ARG A 123 10.74 8.54 12.38
C ARG A 123 9.32 8.20 12.82
N TYR A 124 8.77 7.10 12.32
CA TYR A 124 7.40 6.69 12.53
C TYR A 124 7.33 5.17 12.77
N PRO A 125 7.75 4.71 13.96
CA PRO A 125 7.74 3.30 14.28
C PRO A 125 6.38 2.65 14.02
N PHE A 126 6.38 1.44 13.48
CA PHE A 126 5.19 0.67 13.11
C PHE A 126 4.28 1.29 12.03
N TYR A 127 4.64 2.44 11.44
CA TYR A 127 3.82 3.05 10.38
C TYR A 127 3.79 2.25 9.08
N TYR A 128 4.71 1.30 8.87
CA TYR A 128 4.82 0.58 7.60
C TYR A 128 3.66 -0.42 7.37
N ILE A 129 3.08 -0.98 8.43
CA ILE A 129 1.92 -1.88 8.32
C ILE A 129 0.68 -1.15 7.80
N GLU A 130 0.59 0.16 8.07
CA GLU A 130 -0.51 1.01 7.63
C GLU A 130 -0.60 1.07 6.11
N TYR A 131 0.56 1.12 5.42
CA TYR A 131 0.61 1.00 3.97
C TYR A 131 0.05 -0.34 3.47
N GLY A 132 0.31 -1.43 4.18
CA GLY A 132 -0.20 -2.76 3.84
C GLY A 132 -1.73 -2.82 3.94
N MET A 133 -2.29 -2.32 5.04
CA MET A 133 -3.75 -2.26 5.22
C MET A 133 -4.40 -1.29 4.22
N ALA A 134 -3.76 -0.15 3.99
CA ALA A 134 -4.23 0.86 3.05
C ALA A 134 -4.26 0.34 1.61
N GLN A 135 -3.23 -0.40 1.18
CA GLN A 135 -3.16 -0.98 -0.15
C GLN A 135 -4.30 -1.95 -0.41
N ILE A 136 -4.67 -2.77 0.57
CA ILE A 136 -5.83 -3.66 0.49
C ILE A 136 -7.15 -2.86 0.40
N GLY A 137 -7.28 -1.77 1.16
CA GLY A 137 -8.42 -0.85 1.01
C GLY A 137 -8.49 -0.23 -0.39
N ALA A 138 -7.37 0.31 -0.89
CA ALA A 138 -7.27 0.95 -2.20
C ALA A 138 -7.61 0.00 -3.36
N LEU A 139 -7.18 -1.26 -3.28
CA LEU A 139 -7.52 -2.29 -4.28
C LEU A 139 -9.02 -2.60 -4.31
N GLN A 140 -9.71 -2.54 -3.16
CA GLN A 140 -11.18 -2.69 -3.12
C GLN A 140 -11.89 -1.53 -3.80
N LEU A 141 -11.47 -0.29 -3.53
CA LEU A 141 -12.01 0.90 -4.20
C LEU A 141 -11.79 0.82 -5.71
N TRP A 142 -10.60 0.41 -6.12
CA TRP A 142 -10.28 0.19 -7.52
C TRP A 142 -11.16 -0.91 -8.14
N ARG A 143 -11.27 -2.08 -7.51
CA ARG A 143 -12.18 -3.16 -7.96
C ARG A 143 -13.62 -2.67 -8.13
N ASN A 144 -14.14 -1.93 -7.15
CA ASN A 144 -15.50 -1.37 -7.23
C ASN A 144 -15.64 -0.37 -8.39
N SER A 145 -14.59 0.41 -8.67
CA SER A 145 -14.60 1.37 -9.77
C SER A 145 -14.61 0.74 -11.16
N LEU A 146 -14.22 -0.54 -11.29
CA LEU A 146 -14.30 -1.29 -12.54
C LEU A 146 -15.75 -1.69 -12.89
N ASP A 147 -16.62 -1.80 -11.89
CA ASP A 147 -18.05 -2.09 -12.06
C ASP A 147 -18.87 -0.79 -12.18
N ASP A 148 -18.75 0.11 -11.19
CA ASP A 148 -19.38 1.43 -11.22
C ASP A 148 -18.40 2.51 -10.75
N HIS A 149 -17.72 3.14 -11.71
CA HIS A 149 -16.77 4.20 -11.46
C HIS A 149 -17.40 5.43 -10.77
N ALA A 150 -18.64 5.78 -11.10
CA ALA A 150 -19.28 6.98 -10.56
C ALA A 150 -19.62 6.77 -9.08
N GLN A 151 -20.18 5.60 -8.74
CA GLN A 151 -20.50 5.23 -7.38
C GLN A 151 -19.23 5.07 -6.52
N ALA A 152 -18.21 4.37 -7.02
CA ALA A 152 -16.94 4.21 -6.31
C ALA A 152 -16.28 5.57 -5.99
N LEU A 153 -16.32 6.52 -6.92
CA LEU A 153 -15.81 7.87 -6.69
C LEU A 153 -16.68 8.67 -5.69
N ALA A 154 -18.00 8.47 -5.70
CA ALA A 154 -18.90 9.09 -4.74
C ALA A 154 -18.65 8.58 -3.32
N ASP A 155 -18.51 7.27 -3.14
CA ASP A 155 -18.22 6.63 -1.85
C ASP A 155 -16.83 7.02 -1.34
N TYR A 156 -15.82 7.01 -2.22
CA TYR A 156 -14.49 7.51 -1.90
C TYR A 156 -14.53 8.94 -1.36
N ARG A 157 -15.19 9.87 -2.07
CA ARG A 157 -15.32 11.27 -1.63
C ARG A 157 -16.13 11.39 -0.35
N HIS A 158 -17.16 10.57 -0.17
CA HIS A 158 -17.93 10.53 1.06
C HIS A 158 -17.04 10.15 2.24
N ALA A 159 -16.29 9.06 2.14
CA ALA A 159 -15.40 8.61 3.21
C ALA A 159 -14.33 9.65 3.56
N LEU A 160 -13.71 10.29 2.56
CA LEU A 160 -12.77 11.41 2.80
C LEU A 160 -13.40 12.58 3.55
N SER A 161 -14.70 12.82 3.33
CA SER A 161 -15.41 13.92 3.97
C SER A 161 -15.62 13.71 5.48
N LEU A 162 -15.54 12.45 5.94
CA LEU A 162 -15.76 12.07 7.34
C LEU A 162 -14.57 12.39 8.24
N GLY A 163 -13.35 12.49 7.70
CA GLY A 163 -12.15 12.80 8.48
C GLY A 163 -12.01 11.88 9.70
N GLY A 164 -11.76 12.47 10.87
CA GLY A 164 -11.60 11.74 12.15
C GLY A 164 -12.90 11.52 12.92
N THR A 165 -14.07 11.58 12.27
CA THR A 165 -15.38 11.42 12.95
C THR A 165 -15.81 9.95 13.07
N LYS A 166 -15.08 9.03 12.45
CA LYS A 166 -15.35 7.60 12.39
C LYS A 166 -14.09 6.81 12.69
N ASP A 167 -14.28 5.59 13.19
CA ASP A 167 -13.19 4.63 13.29
C ASP A 167 -12.79 4.07 11.91
N LEU A 168 -11.67 3.35 11.87
CA LEU A 168 -11.09 2.88 10.62
C LEU A 168 -12.03 1.94 9.84
N ALA A 169 -12.69 1.01 10.53
CA ALA A 169 -13.61 0.06 9.89
C ALA A 169 -14.83 0.78 9.28
N ALA A 170 -15.36 1.78 9.98
CA ALA A 170 -16.45 2.61 9.47
C ALA A 170 -16.02 3.49 8.29
N LEU A 171 -14.77 3.97 8.26
CA LEU A 171 -14.23 4.69 7.11
C LEU A 171 -14.06 3.78 5.88
N PHE A 172 -13.60 2.54 6.07
CA PHE A 172 -13.57 1.53 5.01
C PHE A 172 -14.97 1.27 4.46
N ALA A 173 -15.94 0.99 5.34
CA ALA A 173 -17.31 0.74 4.94
C ALA A 173 -17.93 1.93 4.19
N ALA A 174 -17.67 3.15 4.63
CA ALA A 174 -18.12 4.37 3.94
C ALA A 174 -17.51 4.56 2.55
N ALA A 175 -16.34 3.95 2.28
CA ALA A 175 -15.69 3.96 0.98
C ALA A 175 -16.07 2.75 0.10
N GLY A 176 -17.03 1.92 0.54
CA GLY A 176 -17.42 0.69 -0.14
C GLY A 176 -16.43 -0.46 0.04
N ALA A 177 -15.57 -0.41 1.06
CA ALA A 177 -14.58 -1.43 1.38
C ALA A 177 -14.89 -2.16 2.70
N GLU A 178 -14.41 -3.39 2.82
CA GLU A 178 -14.42 -4.19 4.04
C GLU A 178 -13.06 -4.09 4.75
N PHE A 179 -13.09 -3.95 6.08
CA PHE A 179 -11.89 -4.04 6.91
C PHE A 179 -11.50 -5.51 7.11
N ARG A 180 -10.96 -6.11 6.04
CA ARG A 180 -10.79 -7.57 5.87
C ARG A 180 -9.43 -7.89 5.24
N PHE A 181 -8.75 -8.90 5.81
CA PHE A 181 -7.35 -9.23 5.45
C PHE A 181 -7.05 -10.74 5.41
N ASP A 182 -8.06 -11.61 5.32
CA ASP A 182 -7.83 -13.05 5.20
C ASP A 182 -7.29 -13.44 3.82
N THR A 183 -6.58 -14.57 3.77
CA THR A 183 -5.93 -15.07 2.56
C THR A 183 -6.87 -15.18 1.35
N PRO A 184 -8.08 -15.78 1.46
CA PRO A 184 -9.00 -15.82 0.32
C PRO A 184 -9.29 -14.45 -0.29
N PHE A 185 -9.50 -13.44 0.57
CA PHE A 185 -9.79 -12.08 0.12
C PHE A 185 -8.59 -11.41 -0.53
N ILE A 186 -7.40 -11.54 0.05
CA ILE A 186 -6.18 -11.01 -0.56
C ILE A 186 -5.90 -11.70 -1.91
N SER A 187 -6.13 -13.01 -1.99
CA SER A 187 -6.00 -13.76 -3.26
C SER A 187 -6.95 -13.25 -4.34
N GLU A 188 -8.20 -12.90 -4.01
CA GLU A 188 -9.13 -12.27 -4.95
C GLU A 188 -8.55 -10.97 -5.53
N LEU A 189 -8.02 -10.10 -4.67
CA LEU A 189 -7.44 -8.82 -5.10
C LEU A 189 -6.16 -9.01 -5.93
N VAL A 190 -5.32 -9.99 -5.60
CA VAL A 190 -4.13 -10.32 -6.40
C VAL A 190 -4.52 -10.86 -7.77
N ASN A 191 -5.51 -11.75 -7.85
CA ASN A 191 -6.00 -12.28 -9.13
C ASN A 191 -6.54 -11.16 -10.03
N LEU A 192 -7.21 -10.15 -9.46
CA LEU A 192 -7.65 -8.97 -10.22
C LEU A 192 -6.46 -8.19 -10.80
N ILE A 193 -5.39 -8.02 -10.01
CA ILE A 193 -4.17 -7.36 -10.48
C ILE A 193 -3.56 -8.14 -11.65
N GLU A 194 -3.38 -9.45 -11.49
CA GLU A 194 -2.76 -10.31 -12.51
C GLU A 194 -3.58 -10.32 -13.80
N ALA A 195 -4.91 -10.49 -13.71
CA ALA A 195 -5.79 -10.43 -14.88
C ALA A 195 -5.69 -9.07 -15.61
N THR A 196 -5.62 -7.97 -14.86
CA THR A 196 -5.47 -6.63 -15.47
C THR A 196 -4.09 -6.47 -16.14
N ILE A 197 -3.03 -7.03 -15.56
CA ILE A 197 -1.70 -7.04 -16.18
C ILE A 197 -1.75 -7.81 -17.50
N ASP A 198 -2.36 -8.99 -17.53
CA ASP A 198 -2.47 -9.83 -18.72
C ASP A 198 -3.23 -9.10 -19.84
N GLU A 199 -4.35 -8.44 -19.51
CA GLU A 199 -5.10 -7.61 -20.48
C GLU A 199 -4.21 -6.52 -21.08
N LEU A 200 -3.52 -5.74 -20.24
CA LEU A 200 -2.67 -4.63 -20.67
C LEU A 200 -1.44 -5.06 -21.47
N GLN A 201 -0.99 -6.31 -21.34
CA GLN A 201 0.11 -6.87 -22.14
C GLN A 201 -0.33 -7.21 -23.57
N THR A 202 -1.63 -7.38 -23.80
CA THR A 202 -2.19 -7.74 -25.11
C THR A 202 -2.66 -6.54 -25.93
N GLU A 203 -2.75 -5.35 -25.32
CA GLU A 203 -3.05 -4.05 -25.96
C GLU A 203 -1.85 -3.47 -26.72
#